data_AF-A0A948PXI5-F1
#
_entry.id   AF-A0A948PXI5-F1
#
_cell.length_a   1.000
_cell.length_b   1.000
_cell.length_c   1.000
_cell.angle_alpha   90.00
_cell.angle_beta   90.00
_cell.angle_gamma   90.00
#
_symmetry.space_group_name_H-M   'P 1'
#
loop_
_entity.id
_entity.type
_entity.pdbx_description
1 polymer ?
#
loop_
_entity_poly.entity_id
_entity_poly.type
_entity_poly.pdbx_seq_one_letter_code
_entity_poly.pdbx_strand_id
1 'polypeptide(L)' 'MTNKKEKFPLLNKINSPADLKGLSLDELNHLAAEIRHKIIVTVSKTGGHLAPSLGVVELTLALHYVFDAPKD' A
#
# COMPACT_ATOMS: atom_id res chain seq x y z
N MET A 1 23.14 -1.88 7.78
CA MET A 1 22.22 -2.71 6.96
C MET A 1 20.81 -2.50 7.50
N THR A 2 20.03 -1.57 6.93
CA THR A 2 18.66 -1.29 7.42
C THR A 2 17.75 -2.45 7.05
N ASN A 3 17.21 -3.11 8.07
CA ASN A 3 16.33 -4.26 7.93
C ASN A 3 15.08 -3.87 7.12
N LYS A 4 14.78 -4.63 6.04
CA LYS A 4 13.66 -4.33 5.12
C LYS A 4 12.30 -4.30 5.85
N LYS A 5 12.22 -4.95 7.02
CA LYS A 5 11.06 -4.95 7.93
C LYS A 5 10.76 -3.59 8.57
N GLU A 6 11.79 -2.80 8.88
CA GLU A 6 11.61 -1.51 9.57
C GLU A 6 11.17 -0.38 8.65
N LYS A 7 11.41 -0.53 7.34
CA LYS A 7 11.09 0.52 6.36
C LYS A 7 9.61 0.59 5.98
N PHE A 8 8.83 -0.45 6.30
CA PHE A 8 7.42 -0.58 5.93
C PHE A 8 6.61 -1.29 7.04
N PRO A 9 6.48 -0.70 8.25
CA PRO A 9 5.89 -1.37 9.41
C PRO A 9 4.42 -1.75 9.26
N LEU A 10 3.62 -1.01 8.47
CA LEU A 10 2.23 -1.37 8.19
C LEU A 10 2.12 -2.31 7.00
N LEU A 11 2.77 -1.99 5.88
CA LEU A 11 2.67 -2.78 4.65
C LEU A 11 3.16 -4.22 4.85
N ASN A 12 4.16 -4.46 5.70
CA ASN A 12 4.63 -5.81 6.01
C ASN A 12 3.65 -6.65 6.85
N LYS A 13 2.59 -6.05 7.39
CA LYS A 13 1.53 -6.75 8.15
C LYS A 13 0.31 -7.09 7.29
N ILE A 14 0.17 -6.46 6.12
CA ILE A 14 -0.97 -6.67 5.22
C ILE A 14 -0.66 -7.85 4.29
N ASN A 15 -1.43 -8.92 4.42
CA ASN A 15 -1.35 -10.12 3.58
C ASN A 15 -2.60 -10.32 2.73
N SER A 16 -3.71 -9.66 3.07
CA SER A 16 -5.00 -9.77 2.40
C SER A 16 -5.80 -8.45 2.47
N PRO A 17 -6.78 -8.22 1.58
CA PRO A 17 -7.70 -7.08 1.67
C PRO A 17 -8.43 -6.99 3.01
N ALA A 18 -8.76 -8.14 3.62
CA ALA A 18 -9.42 -8.20 4.92
C ALA A 18 -8.61 -7.55 6.05
N ASP A 19 -7.27 -7.55 5.95
CA ASP A 19 -6.40 -6.93 6.95
C ASP A 19 -6.56 -5.40 6.98
N LEU A 20 -7.03 -4.78 5.89
CA LEU A 20 -7.27 -3.34 5.82
C LEU A 20 -8.44 -2.93 6.71
N LYS A 21 -9.45 -3.79 6.88
CA LYS A 21 -10.66 -3.48 7.66
C LYS A 21 -10.37 -3.24 9.15
N GLY A 22 -9.26 -3.76 9.65
CA GLY A 22 -8.80 -3.55 11.03
C GLY A 22 -8.05 -2.24 11.26
N LEU A 23 -7.76 -1.46 10.20
CA LEU A 23 -7.00 -0.22 10.29
C LEU A 23 -7.93 0.98 10.51
N SER A 24 -7.44 1.94 11.28
CA SER A 24 -8.00 3.29 11.32
C SER A 24 -7.71 4.06 10.02
N LEU A 25 -8.43 5.16 9.79
CA LEU A 25 -8.19 6.03 8.63
C LEU A 25 -6.77 6.62 8.63
N ASP A 26 -6.22 6.95 9.80
CA ASP A 26 -4.84 7.44 9.91
C ASP A 26 -3.82 6.35 9.56
N GLU A 27 -4.06 5.11 9.99
CA GLU A 27 -3.23 3.97 9.60
C GLU A 27 -3.33 3.65 8.11
N LEU A 28 -4.50 3.80 7.49
CA LEU A 28 -4.66 3.68 6.04
C LEU A 28 -3.87 4.76 5.29
N ASN A 29 -3.87 6.00 5.77
CA ASN A 29 -3.06 7.08 5.20
C ASN A 29 -1.55 6.78 5.31
N HIS A 30 -1.10 6.27 6.45
CA HIS A 30 0.29 5.82 6.63
C HIS A 30 0.64 4.65 5.72
N LEU A 31 -0.25 3.66 5.59
CA LEU A 31 -0.08 2.53 4.67
C LEU A 31 0.02 2.99 3.22
N ALA A 32 -0.82 3.95 2.80
CA ALA A 32 -0.75 4.54 1.47
C ALA A 32 0.61 5.19 1.20
N ALA A 33 1.16 5.92 2.17
CA ALA A 33 2.49 6.52 2.07
C ALA A 33 3.61 5.45 1.94
N GLU A 34 3.52 4.37 2.71
CA GLU A 34 4.45 3.23 2.61
C GLU A 34 4.39 2.56 1.22
N ILE A 35 3.19 2.35 0.68
CA ILE A 35 2.98 1.79 -0.67
C ILE A 35 3.56 2.71 -1.73
N ARG A 36 3.28 4.02 -1.67
CA ARG A 36 3.85 5.01 -2.60
C ARG A 36 5.39 4.99 -2.56
N HIS A 37 5.99 4.98 -1.37
CA HIS A 37 7.44 4.88 -1.22
C HIS A 37 7.98 3.57 -1.83
N LYS A 38 7.27 2.46 -1.63
CA LYS A 38 7.65 1.16 -2.18
C LYS A 38 7.62 1.14 -3.70
N ILE A 39 6.57 1.72 -4.31
CA ILE A 39 6.42 1.87 -5.76
C ILE A 39 7.59 2.69 -6.31
N ILE A 40 7.88 3.86 -5.73
CA ILE A 40 9.01 4.71 -6.13
C ILE A 40 10.32 3.93 -6.08
N VAL A 41 10.66 3.33 -4.94
CA VAL A 41 11.93 2.58 -4.79
C VAL A 41 12.05 1.42 -5.78
N THR A 42 10.93 0.79 -6.14
CA THR A 42 10.92 -0.36 -7.05
C THR A 42 11.07 0.10 -8.50
N VAL A 43 10.25 1.05 -8.94
CA VAL A 43 10.25 1.53 -10.33
C VAL A 43 11.48 2.37 -10.64
N SER A 44 12.02 3.13 -9.67
CA SER A 44 13.31 3.83 -9.85
C SER A 44 14.49 2.90 -10.13
N LYS A 45 14.41 1.62 -9.75
CA LYS A 45 15.47 0.63 -10.04
C LYS A 45 15.29 -0.09 -11.36
N THR A 46 14.04 -0.29 -11.80
CA THR A 46 13.71 -1.09 -12.99
C THR A 46 13.43 -0.23 -14.23
N GLY A 47 13.17 1.07 -14.06
CA GLY A 47 12.55 1.91 -15.09
C GLY A 47 11.05 1.58 -15.27
N GLY A 48 10.24 2.55 -15.69
CA GLY A 48 8.80 2.36 -15.94
C GLY A 48 7.92 3.56 -15.60
N HIS A 49 6.60 3.42 -15.85
CA HIS A 49 5.61 4.48 -15.61
C HIS A 49 5.28 4.62 -14.11
N LEU A 50 5.92 5.57 -13.43
CA LEU A 50 5.69 5.89 -12.01
C LEU A 50 4.34 6.57 -11.75
N ALA A 51 3.91 7.47 -12.65
CA ALA A 51 2.78 8.36 -12.40
C ALA A 51 1.42 7.65 -12.24
N PRO A 52 1.05 6.64 -13.06
CA PRO A 52 -0.25 6.00 -12.95
C PRO A 52 -0.41 5.21 -11.65
N SER A 53 0.63 4.47 -11.25
CA SER A 53 0.59 3.63 -10.04
C SER A 53 0.55 4.44 -8.75
N LEU A 54 1.07 5.67 -8.73
CA LEU A 54 1.02 6.54 -7.56
C LEU A 54 -0.33 7.23 -7.38
N GLY A 55 -1.04 7.53 -8.47
CA GLY A 55 -2.33 8.24 -8.42
C GLY A 55 -3.52 7.37 -8.02
N VAL A 56 -3.37 6.05 -8.01
CA VAL A 56 -4.46 5.10 -7.72
C VAL A 56 -4.35 4.43 -6.34
N VAL A 57 -3.27 4.67 -5.58
CA VAL A 57 -3.01 3.96 -4.32
C VAL A 57 -4.16 4.12 -3.32
N GLU A 58 -4.55 5.37 -3.06
CA GLU A 58 -5.61 5.70 -2.12
C GLU A 58 -6.97 5.19 -2.58
N LEU A 59 -7.25 5.23 -3.89
CA LEU A 59 -8.47 4.66 -4.47
C LEU A 59 -8.52 3.14 -4.29
N THR A 60 -7.43 2.43 -4.62
CA THR A 60 -7.35 0.98 -4.47
C THR A 60 -7.49 0.54 -3.01
N LEU A 61 -6.87 1.28 -2.08
CA LEU A 61 -7.05 1.03 -0.65
C LEU A 61 -8.49 1.25 -0.21
N ALA A 62 -9.14 2.34 -0.65
CA ALA A 62 -10.53 2.63 -0.31
C ALA A 62 -11.47 1.53 -0.84
N LEU A 63 -11.25 1.05 -2.07
CA LEU A 63 -12.03 -0.05 -2.64
C LEU A 63 -11.90 -1.32 -1.79
N HIS A 64 -10.68 -1.73 -1.44
CA HIS A 64 -10.46 -2.92 -0.62
C HIS A 64 -10.85 -2.75 0.86
N TYR A 65 -10.95 -1.51 1.35
CA TYR A 65 -11.41 -1.23 2.70
C TYR A 65 -12.94 -1.30 2.80
N VAL A 66 -13.65 -0.76 1.80
CA VAL A 66 -15.12 -0.68 1.78
C VAL A 66 -15.75 -1.99 1.29
N PHE A 67 -15.18 -2.61 0.25
CA PHE A 67 -15.70 -3.83 -0.38
C PHE A 67 -14.97 -5.09 0.09
N ASP A 68 -15.66 -6.22 0.05
CA ASP A 68 -15.16 -7.56 0.37
C ASP A 68 -14.61 -8.27 -0.88
N ALA A 69 -13.58 -7.71 -1.50
CA ALA A 69 -12.89 -8.35 -2.62
C ALA A 69 -12.23 -9.69 -2.17
N PRO A 70 -12.29 -10.78 -2.98
CA PRO A 70 -12.78 -10.86 -4.36
C PRO A 70 -14.25 -11.30 -4.49
N LYS A 71 -15.04 -11.24 -3.42
CA LYS A 71 -16.42 -11.75 -3.39
C LYS A 71 -17.41 -10.77 -4.01
N ASP A 72 -17.17 -9.48 -3.78
CA ASP A 72 -17.80 -8.35 -4.49
C ASP A 72 -17.11 -8.10 -5.84
#